data_AF-A0A414ZRG2-F1
#
_entry.id   AF-A0A414ZRG2-F1
#
_cell.length_a   1.000
_cell.length_b   1.000
_cell.length_c   1.000
_cell.angle_alpha   90.00
_cell.angle_beta   90.00
_cell.angle_gamma   90.00
#
_symmetry.space_group_name_H-M   'P 1'
#
loop_
_entity.id
_entity.type
_entity.pdbx_description
1 polymer ?
#
loop_
_entity_poly.entity_id
_entity_poly.type
_entity_poly.pdbx_seq_one_letter_code
_entity_poly.pdbx_strand_id
1 'polypeptide(L)' 'MKNDSQFLFTSDEVTKNNLTKLGFSEIPSGGSFFIFINDSTLKFDDTIPVDKIGFTNKLMF' A
#
# COMPACT_ATOMS: atom_id res chain seq x y z
N MET A 1 0.25 -8.81 -20.79
CA MET A 1 0.92 -8.09 -19.69
C MET A 1 -0.13 -7.25 -19.01
N LYS A 2 -0.55 -7.61 -17.80
CA LYS A 2 -1.53 -6.83 -17.04
C LYS A 2 -0.78 -5.72 -16.31
N ASN A 3 -0.92 -4.50 -16.80
CA ASN A 3 -0.48 -3.28 -16.11
C ASN A 3 -1.48 -2.96 -14.99
N ASP A 4 -1.63 -3.86 -14.02
CA ASP A 4 -2.46 -3.64 -12.84
C ASP A 4 -1.55 -3.10 -11.73
N SER A 5 -0.92 -1.94 -11.95
CA SER A 5 -0.26 -1.20 -10.87
C SER A 5 -1.35 -0.72 -9.90
N GLN A 6 -1.71 -1.60 -8.99
CA GLN A 6 -2.61 -1.28 -7.89
C GLN A 6 -1.85 -0.39 -6.92
N PHE A 7 -2.55 0.49 -6.21
CA PHE A 7 -1.93 1.19 -5.08
C PHE A 7 -2.43 0.58 -3.78
N LEU A 8 -1.52 0.42 -2.84
CA LEU A 8 -1.87 0.20 -1.44
C LEU A 8 -2.00 1.56 -0.78
N PHE A 9 -2.97 1.72 0.09
CA PHE A 9 -2.98 2.86 1.00
C PHE A 9 -3.30 2.40 2.42
N THR A 10 -2.71 3.11 3.37
CA THR A 10 -2.96 2.91 4.80
C THR A 10 -2.80 4.22 5.55
N SER A 11 -3.58 4.43 6.60
CA SER A 11 -3.36 5.53 7.55
C SER A 11 -2.64 5.08 8.82
N ASP A 12 -2.27 3.79 8.89
CA ASP A 12 -1.63 3.19 10.05
C ASP A 12 -0.10 3.21 9.91
N GLU A 13 0.58 3.80 10.88
CA GLU A 13 2.03 4.03 10.82
C GLU A 13 2.83 2.73 10.97
N VAL A 14 2.31 1.75 11.73
CA VAL A 14 2.93 0.43 11.87
C VAL A 14 2.88 -0.31 10.54
N THR A 15 1.72 -0.30 9.89
CA THR A 15 1.49 -0.89 8.57
C THR A 15 2.38 -0.24 7.52
N LYS A 16 2.49 1.10 7.52
CA LYS A 16 3.44 1.83 6.68
C LYS A 16 4.88 1.34 6.87
N ASN A 17 5.36 1.28 8.11
CA ASN A 17 6.73 0.85 8.40
C ASN A 17 7.00 -0.60 7.97
N ASN A 18 6.01 -1.50 8.10
CA ASN A 18 6.13 -2.87 7.64
C ASN A 18 6.21 -2.96 6.11
N LEU A 19 5.37 -2.21 5.38
CA LEU A 19 5.43 -2.14 3.92
C LEU A 19 6.77 -1.59 3.42
N THR A 20 7.31 -0.54 4.05
CA THR A 20 8.65 -0.02 3.71
C THR A 20 9.75 -1.07 3.94
N LYS A 21 9.71 -1.81 5.06
CA LYS A 21 10.68 -2.88 5.35
C LYS A 21 10.62 -4.02 4.33
N LEU A 22 9.44 -4.28 3.77
CA LEU A 22 9.22 -5.29 2.74
C LEU A 22 9.66 -4.83 1.34
N GLY A 23 10.13 -3.58 1.20
CA GLY A 23 10.63 -3.03 -0.06
C GLY A 23 9.58 -2.33 -0.92
N PHE A 24 8.37 -2.09 -0.40
CA PHE A 24 7.38 -1.29 -1.12
C PHE A 24 7.83 0.17 -1.19
N SER A 25 7.68 0.75 -2.39
CA SER A 25 8.01 2.16 -2.63
C SER A 25 6.83 3.05 -2.26
N GLU A 26 7.04 3.91 -1.27
CA GLU A 26 6.05 4.93 -0.87
C GLU A 26 6.00 6.06 -1.91
N ILE A 27 4.80 6.50 -2.24
CA ILE A 27 4.53 7.70 -3.03
C ILE A 27 4.27 8.83 -2.03
N PRO A 28 5.08 9.92 -2.03
CA PRO A 28 4.85 11.05 -1.15
C PRO A 28 3.45 11.64 -1.37
N SER A 29 2.56 11.49 -0.39
CA SER A 29 1.16 11.92 -0.48
C SER A 29 0.89 13.27 0.17
N GLY A 30 1.81 13.77 1.02
CA GLY A 30 1.66 15.02 1.78
C GLY A 30 0.46 15.09 2.73
N GLY A 31 -0.27 13.97 2.90
CA GLY A 31 -1.54 13.90 3.62
C GLY A 31 -1.50 12.98 4.86
N SER A 32 -2.66 12.72 5.45
CA SER A 32 -2.83 11.89 6.66
C SER A 32 -2.85 10.38 6.39
N PHE A 33 -2.40 9.94 5.21
CA PHE A 33 -2.37 8.54 4.79
C PHE A 33 -1.22 8.30 3.81
N PHE A 34 -0.68 7.09 3.86
CA PHE A 34 0.46 6.64 3.08
C PHE A 34 -0.02 5.86 1.85
N ILE A 35 0.67 6.03 0.71
CA ILE A 35 0.34 5.36 -0.55
C ILE A 35 1.58 4.62 -1.05
N PHE A 36 1.42 3.41 -1.57
CA PHE A 36 2.49 2.58 -2.11
C PHE A 36 2.14 2.04 -3.48
N ILE A 37 3.14 1.88 -4.34
CA ILE A 37 2.99 1.13 -5.59
C ILE A 37 2.93 -0.36 -5.24
N ASN A 38 1.87 -1.04 -5.70
CA ASN A 38 1.74 -2.49 -5.63
C ASN A 38 2.05 -3.10 -6.99
N ASP A 39 3.33 -3.35 -7.26
CA ASP A 39 3.80 -4.09 -8.43
C ASP A 39 3.99 -5.60 -8.16
N SER A 40 3.69 -6.01 -6.93
CA SER A 40 4.02 -7.32 -6.37
C SER A 40 2.79 -8.00 -5.75
N THR A 41 2.85 -9.31 -5.52
CA THR A 41 1.80 -10.01 -4.77
C THR A 41 2.03 -9.82 -3.27
N LEU A 42 1.20 -9.01 -2.62
CA LEU A 42 1.22 -8.86 -1.17
C LEU A 42 0.71 -10.13 -0.50
N LYS A 43 1.52 -10.74 0.37
CA LYS A 43 1.09 -11.84 1.24
C LYS A 43 0.68 -11.27 2.58
N PHE A 44 -0.53 -11.58 3.01
CA PHE A 44 -1.03 -11.20 4.33
C PHE A 44 -0.60 -12.23 5.37
N ASP A 45 -0.09 -11.73 6.50
CA ASP A 45 0.29 -12.51 7.68
C ASP A 45 0.05 -11.66 8.95
N ASP A 46 0.49 -12.14 10.12
CA ASP A 46 0.29 -11.45 11.40
C ASP A 46 0.93 -10.05 11.47
N THR A 47 1.82 -9.70 10.53
CA THR A 47 2.49 -8.40 10.46
C THR A 47 1.78 -7.40 9.56
N ILE A 48 0.91 -7.87 8.66
CA ILE A 48 0.13 -7.02 7.74
C ILE A 48 -1.34 -7.43 7.83
N PRO A 49 -2.12 -6.77 8.69
CA PRO A 49 -3.55 -7.07 8.82
C PRO A 49 -4.30 -6.63 7.56
N VAL A 50 -5.14 -7.54 7.02
CA VAL A 50 -5.89 -7.29 5.78
C VAL A 50 -6.84 -6.09 5.90
N ASP A 51 -7.36 -5.82 7.10
CA ASP A 51 -8.30 -4.75 7.42
C ASP A 51 -7.63 -3.36 7.48
N LYS A 52 -6.30 -3.32 7.54
CA LYS A 52 -5.51 -2.08 7.61
C LYS A 52 -5.00 -1.60 6.26
N ILE A 53 -5.26 -2.36 5.19
CA ILE A 53 -4.82 -2.06 3.82
C ILE A 53 -6.03 -1.94 2.91
N GLY A 54 -6.17 -0.77 2.28
CA GLY A 54 -7.06 -0.60 1.14
C GLY A 54 -6.31 -0.83 -0.16
N PHE A 55 -6.93 -1.58 -1.09
CA PHE A 55 -6.52 -1.60 -2.49
C PHE A 55 -7.30 -0.55 -3.26
N THR A 56 -6.62 0.26 -4.07
CA THR A 56 -7.30 1.18 -4.99
C THR A 56 -6.99 0.87 -6.46
N ASN A 57 -8.06 0.85 -7.26
CA ASN A 57 -8.09 0.96 -8.72
C ASN A 57 -8.87 2.23 -9.14
N LYS A 58 -8.96 3.23 -8.26
CA LYS A 58 -9.72 4.45 -8.54
C LYS A 58 -8.77 5.62 -8.80
N LEU A 59 -8.58 5.91 -10.09
CA LEU A 59 -8.34 7.27 -10.55
C LEU A 59 -9.57 8.10 -10.17
N MET A 60 -9.40 9.11 -9.33
CA MET A 60 -10.37 10.20 -9.18
C MET A 60 -9.67 11.50 -9.56
N PHE A 61 -10.23 12.18 -10.55
CA PHE A 61 -9.79 13.47 -11.07
C PHE A 61 -10.36 14.60 -10.21
#